data_AF-T1KRG8-F1
#
_entry.id   AF-T1KRG8-F1
#
_cell.length_a   1.000
_cell.length_b   1.000
_cell.length_c   1.000
_cell.angle_alpha   90.00
_cell.angle_beta   90.00
_cell.angle_gamma   90.00
#
_symmetry.space_group_name_H-M   'P 1'
#
loop_
_entity.id
_entity.type
_entity.pdbx_description
1 polymer ?
#
loop_
_entity_poly.entity_id
_entity_poly.type
_entity_poly.pdbx_seq_one_letter_code
_entity_poly.pdbx_strand_id
1 'polypeptide(L)'
;MDEIKSTYFHSQNVPFSLIGCSLVRKNVFSQVIFWIASIGLIFNALYTIYFTISPVIHVHGASIGEYEEILYQVFCLCLGLITMRFEINRSSYIKYMDFYQTIVANNFGKASPKFVKKWGRNIRLWVAFAFIYETITSSTNTYMYFQKFILPVNMFATIAIGLIAQLSYILSIQFMIECCIYCQSTFIPINALLDTLLNQNKHSSPIAFRRMARSTRVYYIKTIKSIGYMDRFLAYAIFVFYFQFIGHCIFIFSSTFANGQSLFMLCYSVFRFFGEGSYLVLVTYHLIRVNQLSVQIFDKVYQLSFSFNSDQSIEAINEINLFLLRINRNDVGFTFADLCLVSPSFASSLVTISVTLGLALPSIIKSH
;
A
#
# COMPACT_ATOMS: atom_id res chain seq x y z
N MET A 1 8.06 14.67 -32.60
CA MET A 1 7.77 14.35 -31.18
C MET A 1 6.63 13.37 -31.27
N ASP A 2 6.98 12.12 -31.52
CA ASP A 2 6.05 11.22 -32.21
C ASP A 2 5.24 10.49 -31.15
N GLU A 3 3.93 10.65 -31.23
CA GLU A 3 2.96 9.87 -30.48
C GLU A 3 3.19 8.39 -30.79
N ILE A 4 3.77 7.69 -29.82
CA ILE A 4 3.85 6.24 -29.85
C ILE A 4 2.41 5.73 -29.72
N LYS A 5 1.80 5.38 -30.85
CA LYS A 5 0.57 4.58 -30.88
C LYS A 5 0.77 3.38 -29.96
N SER A 6 -0.06 3.29 -28.92
CA SER A 6 -0.06 2.15 -28.00
C SER A 6 -0.56 0.91 -28.74
N THR A 7 0.34 0.17 -29.35
CA THR A 7 0.06 -1.21 -29.77
C THR A 7 -0.20 -2.00 -28.50
N TYR A 8 -1.47 -2.38 -28.31
CA TYR A 8 -1.94 -3.18 -27.18
C TYR A 8 -1.21 -4.53 -27.22
N PHE A 9 -0.07 -4.63 -26.55
CA PHE A 9 0.69 -5.87 -26.46
C PHE A 9 -0.08 -6.84 -25.58
N HIS A 10 -0.74 -7.79 -26.23
CA HIS A 10 -1.46 -8.85 -25.56
C HIS A 10 -0.45 -9.70 -24.73
N SER A 11 -0.68 -9.75 -23.41
CA SER A 11 -0.45 -10.92 -22.52
C SER A 11 0.65 -10.93 -21.45
N GLN A 12 1.62 -10.02 -21.37
CA GLN A 12 2.77 -10.36 -20.51
C GLN A 12 2.65 -10.07 -19.01
N ASN A 13 1.82 -9.14 -18.53
CA ASN A 13 1.65 -8.93 -17.08
C ASN A 13 0.22 -8.48 -16.73
N VAL A 14 -0.67 -9.45 -16.56
CA VAL A 14 -1.98 -9.20 -15.94
C VAL A 14 -1.76 -8.94 -14.44
N PRO A 15 -2.45 -7.96 -13.83
CA PRO A 15 -2.54 -7.83 -12.38
C PRO A 15 -2.86 -9.17 -11.72
N PHE A 16 -2.32 -9.45 -10.54
CA PHE A 16 -2.60 -10.66 -9.77
C PHE A 16 -3.58 -10.42 -8.62
N SER A 17 -3.82 -9.16 -8.24
CA SER A 17 -4.86 -8.74 -7.29
C SER A 17 -6.22 -8.72 -7.98
N LEU A 18 -7.28 -9.01 -7.20
CA LEU A 18 -8.65 -8.99 -7.73
C LEU A 18 -9.08 -7.57 -8.13
N ILE A 19 -8.71 -6.56 -7.34
CA ILE A 19 -8.99 -5.15 -7.64
C ILE A 19 -8.24 -4.73 -8.91
N GLY A 20 -6.93 -5.00 -9.01
CA GLY A 20 -6.15 -4.70 -10.20
C GLY A 20 -6.70 -5.41 -11.45
N CYS A 21 -7.13 -6.67 -11.31
CA CYS A 21 -7.80 -7.40 -12.38
C CYS A 21 -9.11 -6.74 -12.82
N SER A 22 -9.95 -6.27 -11.88
CA SER A 22 -11.21 -5.58 -12.18
C SER A 22 -10.99 -4.22 -12.87
N LEU A 23 -9.94 -3.49 -12.44
CA LEU A 23 -9.58 -2.22 -13.05
C LEU A 23 -9.01 -2.41 -14.46
N VAL A 24 -8.27 -3.47 -14.75
CA VAL A 24 -7.72 -3.69 -16.11
C VAL A 24 -8.73 -4.39 -17.03
N ARG A 25 -9.42 -5.42 -16.55
CA ARG A 25 -10.39 -6.17 -17.37
C ARG A 25 -11.69 -5.38 -17.48
N LYS A 26 -12.27 -5.29 -18.67
CA LYS A 26 -13.64 -4.77 -18.86
C LYS A 26 -14.69 -5.80 -18.44
N ASN A 27 -14.50 -6.49 -17.30
CA ASN A 27 -15.53 -7.38 -16.80
C ASN A 27 -16.55 -6.54 -16.03
N VAL A 28 -17.67 -6.25 -16.66
CA VAL A 28 -18.77 -5.45 -16.07
C VAL A 28 -19.25 -6.07 -14.75
N PHE A 29 -19.24 -7.39 -14.64
CA PHE A 29 -19.70 -8.08 -13.43
C PHE A 29 -18.81 -7.80 -12.21
N SER A 30 -17.48 -7.84 -12.35
CA SER A 30 -16.60 -7.55 -11.20
C SER A 30 -16.72 -6.10 -10.76
N GLN A 31 -16.92 -5.19 -11.70
CA GLN A 31 -17.11 -3.77 -11.41
C GLN A 31 -18.41 -3.54 -10.64
N VAL A 32 -19.51 -4.13 -11.10
CA VAL A 32 -20.80 -4.06 -10.41
C VAL A 32 -20.68 -4.60 -8.97
N ILE A 33 -19.95 -5.70 -8.76
CA ILE A 33 -19.70 -6.23 -7.41
C ILE A 33 -18.94 -5.22 -6.54
N PHE A 34 -17.85 -4.62 -7.04
CA PHE A 34 -17.09 -3.63 -6.25
C PHE A 34 -17.91 -2.38 -5.93
N TRP A 35 -18.76 -1.92 -6.86
CA TRP A 35 -19.69 -0.82 -6.62
C TRP A 35 -20.74 -1.16 -5.56
N ILE A 36 -21.37 -2.32 -5.65
CA ILE A 36 -22.35 -2.77 -4.65
C ILE A 36 -21.69 -2.92 -3.28
N ALA A 37 -20.50 -3.53 -3.21
CA ALA A 37 -19.75 -3.67 -1.97
C ALA A 37 -19.39 -2.30 -1.37
N SER A 38 -18.87 -1.38 -2.19
CA SER A 38 -18.51 -0.02 -1.76
C SER A 38 -19.71 0.76 -1.23
N ILE A 39 -20.82 0.78 -1.97
CA ILE A 39 -22.07 1.45 -1.56
C ILE A 39 -22.62 0.81 -0.28
N GLY A 40 -22.60 -0.53 -0.19
CA GLY A 40 -23.03 -1.26 1.00
C GLY A 40 -22.22 -0.89 2.24
N LEU A 41 -20.88 -0.79 2.12
CA LEU A 41 -20.01 -0.37 3.21
C LEU A 41 -20.27 1.07 3.66
N ILE A 42 -20.41 2.00 2.70
CA ILE A 42 -20.69 3.40 2.99
C ILE A 42 -22.05 3.54 3.71
N PHE A 43 -23.09 2.92 3.15
CA PHE A 43 -24.44 3.01 3.69
C PHE A 43 -24.52 2.39 5.09
N ASN A 44 -23.95 1.20 5.28
CA ASN A 44 -23.92 0.55 6.59
C ASN A 44 -23.17 1.38 7.62
N ALA A 45 -22.00 1.91 7.26
CA ALA A 45 -21.21 2.75 8.18
C ALA A 45 -21.97 4.02 8.60
N LEU A 46 -22.57 4.73 7.64
CA LEU A 46 -23.37 5.94 7.94
C LEU A 46 -24.60 5.61 8.77
N TYR A 47 -25.28 4.51 8.46
CA TYR A 47 -26.42 4.03 9.23
C TYR A 47 -26.03 3.74 10.68
N THR A 48 -24.98 2.94 10.91
CA THR A 48 -24.53 2.62 12.26
C THR A 48 -24.05 3.86 13.01
N ILE A 49 -23.24 4.73 12.40
CA ILE A 49 -22.79 5.98 13.03
C ILE A 49 -23.98 6.86 13.45
N TYR A 50 -24.99 7.00 12.58
CA TYR A 50 -26.19 7.77 12.89
C TYR A 50 -26.94 7.21 14.10
N PHE A 51 -27.10 5.89 14.17
CA PHE A 51 -27.77 5.24 15.30
C PHE A 51 -26.94 5.30 16.60
N THR A 52 -25.62 5.17 16.53
CA THR A 52 -24.73 5.25 17.70
C THR A 52 -24.66 6.67 18.27
N ILE A 53 -24.74 7.72 17.44
CA ILE A 53 -24.66 9.12 17.88
C ILE A 53 -26.03 9.69 18.29
N SER A 54 -27.14 9.12 17.82
CA SER A 54 -28.48 9.67 18.05
C SER A 54 -28.80 9.83 19.55
N PRO A 55 -29.06 11.06 20.05
CA PRO A 55 -29.20 11.35 21.48
C PRO A 55 -30.47 10.79 22.12
N VAL A 56 -31.40 10.23 21.32
CA VAL A 56 -32.65 9.63 21.82
C VAL A 56 -32.39 8.37 22.66
N ILE A 57 -31.19 7.77 22.58
CA ILE A 57 -30.85 6.48 23.22
C ILE A 57 -29.78 6.64 24.33
N HIS A 58 -29.08 7.79 24.40
CA HIS A 58 -27.97 8.00 25.33
C HIS A 58 -28.41 8.62 26.67
N VAL A 59 -28.74 7.77 27.64
CA VAL A 59 -28.99 8.16 29.04
C VAL A 59 -27.73 7.98 29.92
N HIS A 60 -26.65 7.37 29.42
CA HIS A 60 -25.38 7.19 30.13
C HIS A 60 -24.18 7.62 29.26
N GLY A 61 -23.11 8.11 29.89
CA GLY A 61 -21.94 8.66 29.22
C GLY A 61 -21.21 7.65 28.32
N ALA A 62 -20.54 8.16 27.28
CA ALA A 62 -19.93 7.35 26.24
C ALA A 62 -18.83 6.41 26.77
N SER A 63 -18.98 5.11 26.51
CA SER A 63 -17.98 4.11 26.87
C SER A 63 -16.85 4.00 25.84
N ILE A 64 -15.67 3.50 26.26
CA ILE A 64 -14.53 3.24 25.35
C ILE A 64 -14.93 2.32 24.19
N GLY A 65 -15.86 1.39 24.40
CA GLY A 65 -16.37 0.49 23.36
C GLY A 65 -17.16 1.20 22.27
N GLU A 66 -17.89 2.28 22.59
CA GLU A 66 -18.60 3.08 21.59
C GLU A 66 -17.63 3.84 20.69
N TYR A 67 -16.52 4.34 21.24
CA TYR A 67 -15.47 4.95 20.43
C TYR A 67 -14.78 3.95 19.50
N GLU A 68 -14.56 2.70 19.96
CA GLU A 68 -14.02 1.63 19.10
C GLU A 68 -14.98 1.32 17.95
N GLU A 69 -16.29 1.24 18.24
CA GLU A 69 -17.32 1.02 17.25
C GLU A 69 -17.40 2.16 16.23
N ILE A 70 -17.40 3.43 16.70
CA ILE A 70 -17.40 4.60 15.81
C ILE A 70 -16.15 4.58 14.92
N LEU A 71 -14.95 4.32 15.47
CA LEU A 71 -13.74 4.24 14.65
C LEU A 71 -13.85 3.13 13.60
N TYR A 72 -14.35 1.95 13.97
CA TYR A 72 -14.55 0.85 13.04
C TYR A 72 -15.52 1.21 11.91
N GLN A 73 -16.61 1.94 12.20
CA GLN A 73 -17.53 2.41 11.17
C GLN A 73 -16.90 3.50 10.28
N VAL A 74 -16.15 4.44 10.86
CA VAL A 74 -15.38 5.43 10.09
C VAL A 74 -14.40 4.73 9.15
N PHE A 75 -13.75 3.66 9.61
CA PHE A 75 -12.89 2.85 8.77
C PHE A 75 -13.66 2.15 7.63
N CYS A 76 -14.80 1.53 7.92
CA CYS A 76 -15.66 0.93 6.89
C CYS A 76 -16.10 1.96 5.83
N LEU A 77 -16.45 3.17 6.27
CA LEU A 77 -16.76 4.30 5.39
C LEU A 77 -15.57 4.65 4.50
N CYS A 78 -14.38 4.85 5.09
CA CYS A 78 -13.16 5.15 4.36
C CYS A 78 -12.81 4.04 3.35
N LEU A 79 -12.97 2.77 3.71
CA LEU A 79 -12.72 1.62 2.83
C LEU A 79 -13.68 1.59 1.64
N GLY A 80 -14.96 1.86 1.89
CA GLY A 80 -15.96 2.03 0.82
C GLY A 80 -15.57 3.17 -0.13
N LEU A 81 -15.18 4.32 0.40
CA LEU A 81 -14.72 5.48 -0.39
C LEU A 81 -13.43 5.19 -1.17
N ILE A 82 -12.47 4.45 -0.60
CA ILE A 82 -11.25 4.02 -1.31
C ILE A 82 -11.60 3.15 -2.50
N THR A 83 -12.46 2.15 -2.30
CA THR A 83 -12.89 1.23 -3.36
C THR A 83 -13.58 2.00 -4.49
N MET A 84 -14.48 2.93 -4.14
CA MET A 84 -15.13 3.81 -5.11
C MET A 84 -14.12 4.69 -5.86
N ARG A 85 -13.15 5.26 -5.14
CA ARG A 85 -12.10 6.12 -5.72
C ARG A 85 -11.22 5.36 -6.71
N PHE A 86 -10.93 4.08 -6.46
CA PHE A 86 -10.18 3.23 -7.39
C PHE A 86 -10.94 3.01 -8.69
N GLU A 87 -12.25 2.72 -8.63
CA GLU A 87 -13.09 2.54 -9.81
C GLU A 87 -13.27 3.85 -10.60
N ILE A 88 -13.49 4.99 -9.92
CA ILE A 88 -13.59 6.31 -10.57
C ILE A 88 -12.28 6.67 -11.28
N ASN A 89 -11.13 6.46 -10.62
CA ASN A 89 -9.80 6.81 -11.15
C ASN A 89 -9.16 5.67 -11.94
N ARG A 90 -9.94 4.69 -12.40
CA ARG A 90 -9.48 3.52 -13.15
C ARG A 90 -8.61 3.89 -14.35
N SER A 91 -8.93 4.97 -15.06
CA SER A 91 -8.18 5.41 -16.25
C SER A 91 -6.72 5.74 -15.93
N SER A 92 -6.44 6.27 -14.73
CA SER A 92 -5.08 6.54 -14.25
C SER A 92 -4.31 5.25 -13.99
N TYR A 93 -4.96 4.24 -13.42
CA TYR A 93 -4.36 2.92 -13.19
C TYR A 93 -4.03 2.20 -14.50
N ILE A 94 -4.93 2.25 -15.50
CA ILE A 94 -4.68 1.69 -16.83
C ILE A 94 -3.48 2.36 -17.49
N LYS A 95 -3.44 3.70 -17.49
CA LYS A 95 -2.30 4.47 -18.02
C LYS A 95 -0.98 4.08 -17.34
N TYR A 96 -0.99 3.92 -16.02
CA TYR A 96 0.18 3.43 -15.28
C TYR A 96 0.62 2.04 -15.76
N MET A 97 -0.33 1.11 -15.92
CA MET A 97 -0.02 -0.25 -16.37
C MET A 97 0.53 -0.27 -17.79
N ASP A 98 0.04 0.60 -18.67
CA ASP A 98 0.57 0.75 -20.04
C ASP A 98 2.01 1.29 -20.01
N PHE A 99 2.30 2.28 -19.15
CA PHE A 99 3.66 2.76 -18.92
C PHE A 99 4.57 1.66 -18.38
N TYR A 100 4.11 0.90 -17.38
CA TYR A 100 4.83 -0.23 -16.81
C TYR A 100 5.17 -1.26 -17.88
N GLN A 101 4.19 -1.69 -18.67
CA GLN A 101 4.39 -2.66 -19.74
C GLN A 101 5.35 -2.14 -20.80
N THR A 102 5.24 -0.86 -21.17
CA THR A 102 6.16 -0.21 -22.11
C THR A 102 7.60 -0.19 -21.59
N ILE A 103 7.80 0.07 -20.30
CA ILE A 103 9.11 0.03 -19.65
C ILE A 103 9.66 -1.39 -19.71
N VAL A 104 8.89 -2.39 -19.27
CA VAL A 104 9.33 -3.79 -19.18
C VAL A 104 9.57 -4.44 -20.54
N ALA A 105 8.67 -4.26 -21.50
CA ALA A 105 8.72 -4.90 -22.81
C ALA A 105 9.92 -4.43 -23.64
N ASN A 106 10.25 -3.14 -23.57
CA ASN A 106 11.20 -2.58 -24.51
C ASN A 106 12.67 -2.93 -24.24
N ASN A 107 13.10 -3.25 -22.99
CA ASN A 107 14.55 -3.25 -22.71
C ASN A 107 15.07 -4.21 -21.61
N PHE A 108 14.23 -5.02 -20.96
CA PHE A 108 14.60 -5.56 -19.64
C PHE A 108 14.42 -7.07 -19.44
N GLY A 109 14.12 -7.78 -20.53
CA GLY A 109 14.09 -9.24 -20.57
C GLY A 109 13.13 -9.87 -19.54
N LYS A 110 13.49 -11.07 -19.06
CA LYS A 110 12.64 -11.88 -18.16
C LYS A 110 12.77 -11.52 -16.66
N ALA A 111 13.65 -10.59 -16.28
CA ALA A 111 13.99 -10.34 -14.86
C ALA A 111 12.86 -9.69 -14.06
N SER A 112 12.28 -8.61 -14.58
CA SER A 112 11.16 -7.91 -13.93
C SER A 112 9.89 -8.78 -13.83
N PRO A 113 9.44 -9.47 -14.91
CA PRO A 113 8.31 -10.42 -14.79
C PRO A 113 8.57 -11.58 -13.82
N LYS A 114 9.79 -12.12 -13.76
CA LYS A 114 10.16 -13.16 -12.78
C LYS A 114 10.02 -12.64 -11.33
N PHE A 115 10.44 -11.41 -11.07
CA PHE A 115 10.30 -10.78 -9.74
C PHE A 115 8.83 -10.62 -9.34
N VAL A 116 8.00 -10.07 -10.24
CA VAL A 116 6.56 -9.91 -9.99
C VAL A 116 5.89 -11.27 -9.76
N LYS A 117 6.22 -12.29 -10.57
CA LYS A 117 5.66 -13.64 -10.41
C LYS A 117 6.04 -14.26 -9.06
N LYS A 118 7.29 -14.08 -8.61
CA LYS A 118 7.77 -14.58 -7.31
C LYS A 118 6.98 -13.94 -6.17
N TRP A 119 6.92 -12.62 -6.13
CA TRP A 119 6.19 -11.90 -5.07
C TRP A 119 4.69 -12.11 -5.12
N GLY A 120 4.09 -12.17 -6.32
CA GLY A 120 2.67 -12.47 -6.49
C GLY A 120 2.27 -13.87 -6.02
N ARG A 121 3.21 -14.84 -5.95
CA ARG A 121 2.97 -16.13 -5.29
C ARG A 121 2.93 -15.98 -3.76
N ASN A 122 3.91 -15.27 -3.20
CA ASN A 122 4.01 -15.06 -1.76
C ASN A 122 2.81 -14.27 -1.23
N ILE A 123 2.36 -13.24 -1.95
CA ILE A 123 1.21 -12.44 -1.54
C ILE A 123 -0.08 -13.25 -1.61
N ARG A 124 -0.26 -14.11 -2.62
CA ARG A 124 -1.44 -14.98 -2.68
C ARG A 124 -1.53 -15.92 -1.47
N LEU A 125 -0.38 -16.45 -1.02
CA LEU A 125 -0.34 -17.24 0.21
C LEU A 125 -0.68 -16.37 1.43
N TRP A 126 -0.11 -15.17 1.53
CA TRP A 126 -0.42 -14.24 2.60
C TRP A 126 -1.89 -13.84 2.65
N VAL A 127 -2.54 -13.59 1.51
CA VAL A 127 -3.98 -13.28 1.43
C VAL A 127 -4.84 -14.42 1.98
N ALA A 128 -4.46 -15.68 1.71
CA ALA A 128 -5.17 -16.83 2.27
C ALA A 128 -5.04 -16.87 3.80
N PHE A 129 -3.85 -16.61 4.34
CA PHE A 129 -3.64 -16.52 5.80
C PHE A 129 -4.39 -15.33 6.41
N ALA A 130 -4.36 -14.17 5.76
CA ALA A 130 -5.08 -12.96 6.18
C ALA A 130 -6.59 -13.22 6.24
N PHE A 131 -7.15 -13.91 5.25
CA PHE A 131 -8.57 -14.28 5.25
C PHE A 131 -8.96 -15.19 6.42
N ILE A 132 -8.13 -16.21 6.71
CA ILE A 132 -8.34 -17.08 7.87
C ILE A 132 -8.25 -16.27 9.17
N TYR A 133 -7.24 -15.43 9.31
CA TYR A 133 -7.04 -14.56 10.46
C TYR A 133 -8.23 -13.61 10.69
N GLU A 134 -8.69 -12.90 9.67
CA GLU A 134 -9.85 -11.99 9.76
C GLU A 134 -11.12 -12.77 10.10
N THR A 135 -11.33 -13.95 9.50
CA THR A 135 -12.51 -14.76 9.78
C THR A 135 -12.54 -15.21 11.23
N ILE A 136 -11.40 -15.65 11.78
CA ILE A 136 -11.31 -16.09 13.19
C ILE A 136 -11.55 -14.91 14.14
N THR A 137 -10.90 -13.77 13.89
CA THR A 137 -11.04 -12.58 14.74
C THR A 137 -12.46 -11.99 14.69
N SER A 138 -13.08 -11.95 13.50
CA SER A 138 -14.49 -11.58 13.31
C SER A 138 -15.41 -12.48 14.08
N SER A 139 -15.26 -13.80 13.90
CA SER A 139 -16.15 -14.80 14.49
C SER A 139 -16.07 -14.75 16.01
N THR A 140 -14.87 -14.53 16.56
CA THR A 140 -14.64 -14.37 18.01
C THR A 140 -15.33 -13.11 18.54
N ASN A 141 -15.19 -11.97 17.85
CA ASN A 141 -15.83 -10.72 18.24
C ASN A 141 -17.36 -10.83 18.18
N THR A 142 -17.88 -11.43 17.10
CA THR A 142 -19.32 -11.60 16.90
C THR A 142 -19.91 -12.59 17.91
N TYR A 143 -19.19 -13.65 18.27
CA TYR A 143 -19.61 -14.58 19.32
C TYR A 143 -19.75 -13.89 20.69
N MET A 144 -18.78 -13.05 21.07
CA MET A 144 -18.87 -12.25 22.31
C MET A 144 -20.06 -11.29 22.29
N TYR A 145 -20.36 -10.70 21.12
CA TYR A 145 -21.50 -9.83 20.93
C TYR A 145 -22.83 -10.59 21.07
N PHE A 146 -22.96 -11.78 20.46
CA PHE A 146 -24.19 -12.59 20.55
C PHE A 146 -24.43 -13.20 21.92
N GLN A 147 -23.38 -13.46 22.70
CA GLN A 147 -23.57 -13.87 24.10
C GLN A 147 -24.33 -12.80 24.92
N LYS A 148 -24.26 -11.53 24.51
CA LYS A 148 -24.93 -10.41 25.19
C LYS A 148 -26.36 -10.14 24.69
N PHE A 149 -26.75 -10.56 23.48
CA PHE A 149 -28.05 -10.20 22.88
C PHE A 149 -28.79 -11.39 22.25
N ILE A 150 -30.09 -11.52 22.53
CA ILE A 150 -30.98 -12.56 21.98
C ILE A 150 -31.14 -12.34 20.46
N LEU A 151 -30.76 -13.35 19.67
CA LEU A 151 -30.67 -13.41 18.21
C LEU A 151 -31.79 -12.63 17.45
N PRO A 152 -31.51 -11.43 16.91
CA PRO A 152 -32.45 -10.74 16.02
C PRO A 152 -32.25 -11.14 14.55
N VAL A 153 -33.34 -11.05 13.76
CA VAL A 153 -33.40 -11.32 12.30
C VAL A 153 -32.34 -10.54 11.49
N ASN A 154 -31.80 -9.45 12.05
CA ASN A 154 -30.75 -8.63 11.44
C ASN A 154 -29.34 -9.27 11.48
N MET A 155 -29.15 -10.38 12.18
CA MET A 155 -27.83 -11.01 12.41
C MET A 155 -27.14 -11.47 11.12
N PHE A 156 -27.86 -12.12 10.21
CA PHE A 156 -27.28 -12.60 8.96
C PHE A 156 -26.78 -11.45 8.08
N ALA A 157 -27.52 -10.34 8.05
CA ALA A 157 -27.12 -9.14 7.30
C ALA A 157 -25.86 -8.51 7.91
N THR A 158 -25.79 -8.38 9.24
CA THR A 158 -24.61 -7.83 9.93
C THR A 158 -23.36 -8.70 9.70
N ILE A 159 -23.48 -10.03 9.79
CA ILE A 159 -22.36 -10.95 9.52
C ILE A 159 -21.92 -10.85 8.06
N ALA A 160 -22.86 -10.85 7.12
CA ALA A 160 -22.54 -10.75 5.69
C ALA A 160 -21.82 -9.43 5.36
N ILE A 161 -22.29 -8.30 5.88
CA ILE A 161 -21.64 -7.00 5.70
C ILE A 161 -20.26 -6.98 6.35
N GLY A 162 -20.10 -7.56 7.54
CA GLY A 162 -18.80 -7.71 8.21
C GLY A 162 -17.80 -8.50 7.37
N LEU A 163 -18.21 -9.63 6.81
CA LEU A 163 -17.36 -10.42 5.91
C LEU A 163 -17.00 -9.66 4.62
N ILE A 164 -17.94 -8.89 4.05
CA ILE A 164 -17.67 -8.03 2.89
C ILE A 164 -16.64 -6.95 3.24
N ALA A 165 -16.75 -6.33 4.42
CA ALA A 165 -15.80 -5.33 4.89
C ALA A 165 -14.40 -5.92 5.04
N GLN A 166 -14.28 -7.09 5.67
CA GLN A 166 -13.01 -7.80 5.86
C GLN A 166 -12.37 -8.22 4.55
N LEU A 167 -13.16 -8.80 3.64
CA LEU A 167 -12.66 -9.15 2.31
C LEU A 167 -12.20 -7.91 1.56
N SER A 168 -12.98 -6.82 1.59
CA SER A 168 -12.63 -5.55 0.95
C SER A 168 -11.34 -4.97 1.51
N TYR A 169 -11.12 -5.10 2.83
CA TYR A 169 -9.89 -4.66 3.49
C TYR A 169 -8.69 -5.45 3.00
N ILE A 170 -8.74 -6.79 3.07
CA ILE A 170 -7.63 -7.67 2.62
C ILE A 170 -7.31 -7.41 1.15
N LEU A 171 -8.33 -7.28 0.29
CA LEU A 171 -8.14 -7.02 -1.14
C LEU A 171 -7.53 -5.64 -1.40
N SER A 172 -7.91 -4.63 -0.61
CA SER A 172 -7.32 -3.29 -0.71
C SER A 172 -5.84 -3.30 -0.33
N ILE A 173 -5.47 -4.00 0.76
CA ILE A 173 -4.08 -4.17 1.16
C ILE A 173 -3.29 -4.95 0.10
N GLN A 174 -3.84 -6.06 -0.40
CA GLN A 174 -3.23 -6.83 -1.48
C GLN A 174 -2.94 -5.94 -2.69
N PHE A 175 -3.90 -5.09 -3.07
CA PHE A 175 -3.77 -4.20 -4.20
C PHE A 175 -2.70 -3.12 -3.98
N MET A 176 -2.65 -2.50 -2.80
CA MET A 176 -1.58 -1.56 -2.45
C MET A 176 -0.19 -2.20 -2.58
N ILE A 177 -0.02 -3.41 -2.06
CA ILE A 177 1.25 -4.15 -2.13
C ILE A 177 1.59 -4.51 -3.59
N GLU A 178 0.60 -4.92 -4.38
CA GLU A 178 0.78 -5.20 -5.80
C GLU A 178 1.33 -3.98 -6.55
N CYS A 179 0.72 -2.80 -6.35
CA CYS A 179 1.19 -1.56 -6.96
C CYS A 179 2.64 -1.25 -6.56
N CYS A 180 3.00 -1.45 -5.29
CA CYS A 180 4.37 -1.30 -4.82
C CYS A 180 5.32 -2.26 -5.54
N ILE A 181 4.95 -3.54 -5.73
CA ILE A 181 5.77 -4.52 -6.43
C ILE A 181 6.01 -4.15 -7.88
N TYR A 182 4.98 -3.66 -8.57
CA TYR A 182 5.15 -3.17 -9.94
C TYR A 182 6.10 -1.97 -9.98
N CYS A 183 6.00 -1.03 -9.04
CA CYS A 183 6.97 0.06 -8.92
C CYS A 183 8.38 -0.48 -8.65
N GLN A 184 8.57 -1.40 -7.70
CA GLN A 184 9.87 -2.01 -7.39
C GLN A 184 10.47 -2.73 -8.61
N SER A 185 9.65 -3.45 -9.38
CA SER A 185 10.12 -4.24 -10.51
C SER A 185 10.60 -3.39 -11.68
N THR A 186 10.22 -2.10 -11.76
CA THR A 186 10.76 -1.16 -12.75
C THR A 186 12.18 -0.68 -12.42
N PHE A 187 12.61 -0.78 -11.16
CA PHE A 187 13.97 -0.41 -10.76
C PHE A 187 15.00 -1.51 -10.99
N ILE A 188 14.60 -2.78 -10.92
CA ILE A 188 15.50 -3.93 -11.12
C ILE A 188 16.35 -3.81 -12.39
N PRO A 189 15.76 -3.46 -13.54
CA PRO A 189 16.53 -3.41 -14.77
C PRO A 189 17.43 -2.18 -14.89
N ILE A 190 16.98 -1.04 -14.35
CA ILE A 190 17.81 0.17 -14.23
C ILE A 190 19.05 -0.15 -13.38
N ASN A 191 18.85 -0.88 -12.28
CA ASN A 191 19.92 -1.31 -11.41
C ASN A 191 20.94 -2.20 -12.15
N ALA A 192 20.46 -3.15 -12.95
CA ALA A 192 21.32 -4.01 -13.77
C ALA A 192 22.10 -3.25 -14.86
N LEU A 193 21.48 -2.23 -15.48
CA LEU A 193 22.18 -1.35 -16.42
C LEU A 193 23.28 -0.55 -15.72
N LEU A 194 23.01 -0.02 -14.52
CA LEU A 194 24.00 0.70 -13.72
C LEU A 194 25.15 -0.21 -13.26
N ASP A 195 24.85 -1.44 -12.85
CA ASP A 195 25.88 -2.43 -12.52
C ASP A 195 26.77 -2.75 -13.73
N THR A 196 26.17 -2.82 -14.92
CA THR A 196 26.94 -3.02 -16.15
C THR A 196 27.81 -1.80 -16.47
N LEU A 197 27.32 -0.57 -16.23
CA LEU A 197 28.08 0.66 -16.42
C LEU A 197 29.24 0.78 -15.42
N LEU A 198 29.03 0.39 -14.15
CA LEU A 198 30.06 0.41 -13.10
C LEU A 198 31.16 -0.61 -13.35
N ASN A 199 30.79 -1.80 -13.84
CA ASN A 199 31.73 -2.90 -14.10
C ASN A 199 32.31 -2.89 -15.52
N GLN A 200 31.93 -1.93 -16.38
CA GLN A 200 32.48 -1.82 -17.71
C GLN A 200 33.95 -1.40 -17.64
N ASN A 201 34.83 -2.29 -18.11
CA ASN A 201 36.26 -2.00 -18.22
C ASN A 201 36.51 -0.74 -19.08
N LYS A 202 37.61 -0.04 -18.78
CA LYS A 202 38.12 1.18 -19.47
C LYS A 202 38.27 1.06 -21.01
N HIS A 203 38.05 -0.13 -21.58
CA HIS A 203 38.15 -0.43 -23.02
C HIS A 203 36.82 -0.32 -23.79
N SER A 204 35.72 0.03 -23.13
CA SER A 204 34.44 0.26 -23.82
C SER A 204 34.45 1.58 -24.60
N SER A 205 33.91 1.58 -25.83
CA SER A 205 33.81 2.80 -26.65
C SER A 205 33.06 3.90 -25.89
N PRO A 206 33.61 5.13 -25.79
CA PRO A 206 32.94 6.26 -25.12
C PRO A 206 31.52 6.54 -25.65
N ILE A 207 31.27 6.25 -26.93
CA ILE A 207 29.96 6.42 -27.58
C ILE A 207 28.94 5.41 -27.06
N ALA A 208 29.35 4.15 -26.88
CA ALA A 208 28.49 3.10 -26.35
C ALA A 208 28.13 3.38 -24.89
N PHE A 209 29.10 3.82 -24.10
CA PHE A 209 28.91 4.24 -22.72
C PHE A 209 27.90 5.40 -22.61
N ARG A 210 28.12 6.49 -23.36
CA ARG A 210 27.22 7.66 -23.38
C ARG A 210 25.79 7.26 -23.75
N ARG A 211 25.62 6.41 -24.77
CA ARG A 211 24.31 5.92 -25.20
C ARG A 211 23.62 5.15 -24.08
N MET A 212 24.35 4.29 -23.37
CA MET A 212 23.81 3.48 -22.28
C MET A 212 23.46 4.34 -21.07
N ALA A 213 24.32 5.28 -20.65
CA ALA A 213 24.02 6.24 -19.58
C ALA A 213 22.77 7.09 -19.90
N ARG A 214 22.66 7.60 -21.13
CA ARG A 214 21.48 8.36 -21.59
C ARG A 214 20.21 7.53 -21.56
N SER A 215 20.27 6.29 -22.06
CA SER A 215 19.13 5.37 -22.01
C SER A 215 18.70 5.10 -20.57
N THR A 216 19.63 4.78 -19.68
CA THR A 216 19.37 4.56 -18.24
C THR A 216 18.68 5.76 -17.60
N ARG A 217 19.16 6.98 -17.86
CA ARG A 217 18.52 8.21 -17.36
C ARG A 217 17.10 8.37 -17.87
N VAL A 218 16.88 8.15 -19.17
CA VAL A 218 15.53 8.25 -19.76
C VAL A 218 14.57 7.23 -19.13
N TYR A 219 15.01 5.99 -18.88
CA TYR A 219 14.19 5.00 -18.18
C TYR A 219 13.91 5.41 -16.75
N TYR A 220 14.91 5.90 -16.02
CA TYR A 220 14.71 6.38 -14.66
C TYR A 220 13.68 7.50 -14.60
N ILE A 221 13.75 8.50 -15.49
CA ILE A 221 12.78 9.59 -15.56
C ILE A 221 11.36 9.08 -15.85
N LYS A 222 11.23 8.08 -16.72
CA LYS A 222 9.92 7.44 -16.99
C LYS A 222 9.41 6.67 -15.77
N THR A 223 10.29 5.97 -15.07
CA THR A 223 9.96 5.22 -13.84
C THR A 223 9.49 6.15 -12.73
N ILE A 224 10.22 7.24 -12.42
CA ILE A 224 9.80 8.18 -11.36
C ILE A 224 8.46 8.85 -11.70
N LYS A 225 8.23 9.18 -12.98
CA LYS A 225 6.96 9.75 -13.44
C LYS A 225 5.81 8.75 -13.26
N SER A 226 6.06 7.48 -13.58
CA SER A 226 5.09 6.39 -13.37
C SER A 226 4.77 6.20 -11.88
N ILE A 227 5.80 6.20 -11.02
CA ILE A 227 5.63 6.12 -9.56
C ILE A 227 4.82 7.30 -9.04
N GLY A 228 5.07 8.53 -9.51
CA GLY A 228 4.29 9.71 -9.11
C GLY A 228 2.80 9.62 -9.47
N TYR A 229 2.43 8.95 -10.58
CA TYR A 229 1.03 8.68 -10.86
C TYR A 229 0.43 7.66 -9.89
N MET A 230 1.18 6.63 -9.54
CA MET A 230 0.74 5.61 -8.59
C MET A 230 0.63 6.17 -7.17
N ASP A 231 1.54 7.08 -6.78
CA ASP A 231 1.52 7.74 -5.48
C ASP A 231 0.21 8.51 -5.27
N ARG A 232 -0.13 9.43 -6.18
CA ARG A 232 -1.39 10.19 -6.12
C ARG A 232 -2.64 9.30 -6.10
N PHE A 233 -2.57 8.17 -6.81
CA PHE A 233 -3.65 7.19 -6.87
C PHE A 233 -3.84 6.48 -5.51
N LEU A 234 -2.73 6.13 -4.83
CA LEU A 234 -2.75 5.42 -3.54
C LEU A 234 -2.69 6.31 -2.30
N ALA A 235 -2.37 7.59 -2.41
CA ALA A 235 -2.09 8.48 -1.26
C ALA A 235 -3.18 8.45 -0.18
N TYR A 236 -4.46 8.49 -0.58
CA TYR A 236 -5.58 8.39 0.36
C TYR A 236 -5.71 7.00 1.00
N ALA A 237 -5.47 5.92 0.25
CA ALA A 237 -5.50 4.56 0.78
C ALA A 237 -4.37 4.33 1.80
N ILE A 238 -3.17 4.85 1.51
CA ILE A 238 -2.01 4.83 2.41
C ILE A 238 -2.32 5.63 3.69
N PHE A 239 -2.94 6.80 3.55
CA PHE A 239 -3.36 7.62 4.69
C PHE A 239 -4.32 6.86 5.61
N VAL A 240 -5.41 6.33 5.05
CA VAL A 240 -6.42 5.57 5.82
C VAL A 240 -5.81 4.33 6.47
N PHE A 241 -4.91 3.63 5.78
CA PHE A 241 -4.22 2.46 6.32
C PHE A 241 -3.45 2.78 7.60
N TYR A 242 -2.63 3.83 7.58
CA TYR A 242 -1.84 4.23 8.74
C TYR A 242 -2.71 4.84 9.85
N PHE A 243 -3.77 5.59 9.50
CA PHE A 243 -4.74 6.12 10.46
C PHE A 243 -5.45 4.99 11.21
N GLN A 244 -5.88 3.95 10.49
CA GLN A 244 -6.50 2.77 11.08
C GLN A 244 -5.56 2.07 12.05
N PHE A 245 -4.28 1.93 11.69
CA PHE A 245 -3.29 1.30 12.58
C PHE A 245 -3.08 2.09 13.88
N ILE A 246 -3.05 3.43 13.83
CA ILE A 246 -2.96 4.28 15.03
C ILE A 246 -4.19 4.03 15.93
N GLY A 247 -5.39 4.11 15.36
CA GLY A 247 -6.62 3.90 16.11
C GLY A 247 -6.69 2.50 16.74
N HIS A 248 -6.27 1.48 15.99
CA HIS A 248 -6.20 0.11 16.46
C HIS A 248 -5.25 -0.07 17.64
N CYS A 249 -4.07 0.55 17.62
CA CYS A 249 -3.15 0.55 18.76
C CYS A 249 -3.83 1.10 20.02
N ILE A 250 -4.54 2.22 19.91
CA ILE A 250 -5.24 2.85 21.04
C ILE A 250 -6.24 1.88 21.69
N PHE A 251 -7.08 1.24 20.88
CA PHE A 251 -8.12 0.35 21.41
C PHE A 251 -7.56 -0.98 21.93
N ILE A 252 -6.55 -1.57 21.28
CA ILE A 252 -5.91 -2.79 21.78
C ILE A 252 -5.27 -2.58 23.14
N PHE A 253 -4.49 -1.51 23.32
CA PHE A 253 -3.85 -1.25 24.60
C PHE A 253 -4.90 -0.89 25.66
N SER A 254 -5.93 -0.12 25.29
CA SER A 254 -7.04 0.17 26.20
C SER A 254 -7.75 -1.09 26.70
N SER A 255 -8.02 -2.04 25.80
CA SER A 255 -8.56 -3.35 26.14
C SER A 255 -7.59 -4.09 27.07
N THR A 256 -6.33 -4.23 26.66
CA THR A 256 -5.31 -5.02 27.39
C THR A 256 -5.07 -4.53 28.83
N PHE A 257 -5.16 -3.22 29.08
CA PHE A 257 -4.98 -2.64 30.41
C PHE A 257 -6.29 -2.41 31.18
N ALA A 258 -7.43 -2.91 30.70
CA ALA A 258 -8.69 -2.84 31.45
C ALA A 258 -8.64 -3.75 32.69
N ASN A 259 -9.03 -3.22 33.85
CA ASN A 259 -9.02 -3.98 35.11
C ASN A 259 -10.07 -5.10 35.05
N GLY A 260 -9.70 -6.33 35.44
CA GLY A 260 -10.60 -7.49 35.49
C GLY A 260 -10.75 -8.28 34.19
N GLN A 261 -9.83 -8.13 33.22
CA GLN A 261 -9.83 -8.96 32.01
C GLN A 261 -9.55 -10.43 32.29
N SER A 262 -10.26 -11.31 31.57
CA SER A 262 -9.94 -12.73 31.53
C SER A 262 -8.65 -12.99 30.73
N LEU A 263 -7.93 -14.07 31.07
CA LEU A 263 -6.74 -14.49 30.33
C LEU A 263 -7.02 -14.65 28.81
N PHE A 264 -8.22 -15.08 28.47
CA PHE A 264 -8.66 -15.20 27.07
C PHE A 264 -8.67 -13.85 26.35
N MET A 265 -9.20 -12.79 26.96
CA MET A 265 -9.24 -11.44 26.35
C MET A 265 -7.85 -10.85 26.18
N LEU A 266 -6.94 -11.12 27.11
CA LEU A 266 -5.54 -10.72 27.01
C LEU A 266 -4.86 -11.43 25.84
N CYS A 267 -4.99 -12.76 25.76
CA CYS A 267 -4.45 -13.55 24.64
C CYS A 267 -5.02 -13.10 23.29
N TYR A 268 -6.33 -12.82 23.22
CA TYR A 268 -6.98 -12.31 22.03
C TYR A 268 -6.44 -10.94 21.61
N SER A 269 -6.26 -10.01 22.55
CA SER A 269 -5.73 -8.67 22.28
C SER A 269 -4.29 -8.74 21.77
N VAL A 270 -3.45 -9.59 22.37
CA VAL A 270 -2.08 -9.84 21.93
C VAL A 270 -2.05 -10.45 20.52
N PHE A 271 -2.89 -11.45 20.26
CA PHE A 271 -3.03 -12.06 18.94
C PHE A 271 -3.44 -11.03 17.87
N ARG A 272 -4.42 -10.17 18.18
CA ARG A 272 -4.89 -9.10 17.30
C ARG A 272 -3.81 -8.06 17.04
N PHE A 273 -2.99 -7.72 18.05
CA PHE A 273 -1.87 -6.79 17.90
C PHE A 273 -0.81 -7.31 16.91
N PHE A 274 -0.40 -8.57 17.06
CA PHE A 274 0.58 -9.17 16.16
C PHE A 274 0.02 -9.39 14.75
N GLY A 275 -1.24 -9.79 14.65
CA GLY A 275 -1.91 -9.93 13.36
C GLY A 275 -1.90 -8.62 12.58
N GLU A 276 -2.32 -7.53 13.21
CA GLU A 276 -2.43 -6.20 12.58
C GLU A 276 -1.06 -5.56 12.36
N GLY A 277 -0.13 -5.79 13.28
CA GLY A 277 1.29 -5.49 13.08
C GLY A 277 1.88 -6.18 11.84
N SER A 278 1.43 -7.39 11.49
CA SER A 278 1.90 -8.08 10.29
C SER A 278 1.47 -7.38 8.99
N TYR A 279 0.25 -6.83 8.94
CA TYR A 279 -0.21 -6.01 7.82
C TYR A 279 0.64 -4.75 7.71
N LEU A 280 0.86 -4.06 8.85
CA LEU A 280 1.71 -2.87 8.91
C LEU A 280 3.10 -3.14 8.35
N VAL A 281 3.78 -4.17 8.87
CA VAL A 281 5.14 -4.52 8.46
C VAL A 281 5.20 -4.82 6.97
N LEU A 282 4.26 -5.61 6.44
CA LEU A 282 4.26 -6.01 5.05
C LEU A 282 4.03 -4.82 4.09
N VAL A 283 3.00 -4.01 4.36
CA VAL A 283 2.69 -2.83 3.53
C VAL A 283 3.83 -1.82 3.60
N THR A 284 4.29 -1.51 4.81
CA THR A 284 5.34 -0.53 5.05
C THR A 284 6.67 -0.97 4.44
N TYR A 285 7.01 -2.26 4.51
CA TYR A 285 8.16 -2.82 3.81
C TYR A 285 8.12 -2.52 2.31
N HIS A 286 6.99 -2.79 1.66
CA HIS A 286 6.86 -2.59 0.22
C HIS A 286 6.86 -1.11 -0.19
N LEU A 287 6.24 -0.23 0.60
CA LEU A 287 6.27 1.22 0.40
C LEU A 287 7.70 1.77 0.52
N ILE A 288 8.38 1.46 1.63
CA ILE A 288 9.77 1.88 1.89
C ILE A 288 10.72 1.35 0.82
N ARG A 289 10.54 0.10 0.39
CA ARG A 289 11.44 -0.53 -0.58
C ARG A 289 11.46 0.20 -1.92
N VAL A 290 10.36 0.84 -2.33
CA VAL A 290 10.35 1.69 -3.53
C VAL A 290 11.29 2.88 -3.37
N ASN A 291 11.23 3.57 -2.23
CA ASN A 291 12.15 4.67 -1.93
C ASN A 291 13.61 4.18 -1.83
N GLN A 292 13.87 3.09 -1.12
CA GLN A 292 15.22 2.53 -0.99
C GLN A 292 15.85 2.17 -2.34
N LEU A 293 15.07 1.62 -3.28
CA LEU A 293 15.56 1.30 -4.63
C LEU A 293 15.93 2.57 -5.41
N SER A 294 15.19 3.66 -5.24
CA SER A 294 15.56 4.96 -5.83
C SER A 294 16.84 5.51 -5.22
N VAL A 295 17.00 5.46 -3.90
CA VAL A 295 18.23 5.89 -3.21
C VAL A 295 19.44 5.05 -3.66
N GLN A 296 19.28 3.74 -3.81
CA GLN A 296 20.35 2.86 -4.33
C GLN A 296 20.78 3.24 -5.75
N ILE A 297 19.83 3.66 -6.61
CA ILE A 297 20.15 4.15 -7.94
C ILE A 297 20.93 5.46 -7.86
N PHE A 298 20.52 6.39 -7.00
CA PHE A 298 21.29 7.61 -6.75
C PHE A 298 22.73 7.29 -6.36
N ASP A 299 22.93 6.40 -5.38
CA ASP A 299 24.25 6.04 -4.88
C ASP A 299 25.14 5.44 -5.98
N LYS A 300 24.57 4.61 -6.87
CA LYS A 300 25.30 4.06 -8.03
C LYS A 300 25.65 5.11 -9.07
N VAL A 301 24.74 6.03 -9.37
CA VAL A 301 25.01 7.13 -10.31
C VAL A 301 26.05 8.09 -9.72
N TYR A 302 26.02 8.31 -8.40
CA TYR A 302 27.03 9.09 -7.70
C TYR A 302 28.39 8.38 -7.72
N GLN A 303 28.44 7.06 -7.46
CA GLN A 303 29.67 6.29 -7.60
C GLN A 303 30.22 6.35 -9.04
N LEU A 304 29.33 6.28 -10.04
CA LEU A 304 29.72 6.45 -11.44
C LEU A 304 30.46 7.77 -11.64
N SER A 305 30.00 8.90 -11.09
CA SER A 305 30.67 10.20 -11.32
C SER A 305 32.12 10.26 -10.83
N PHE A 306 32.50 9.49 -9.81
CA PHE A 306 33.90 9.41 -9.34
C PHE A 306 34.74 8.36 -10.06
N SER A 307 34.09 7.41 -10.71
CA SER A 307 34.80 6.33 -11.42
C SER A 307 35.33 6.78 -12.79
N PHE A 308 35.11 8.05 -13.16
CA PHE A 308 35.62 8.64 -14.40
C PHE A 308 37.09 9.03 -14.27
N ASN A 309 37.92 8.42 -15.10
CA ASN A 309 39.28 8.90 -15.37
C ASN A 309 39.28 9.92 -16.51
N SER A 310 40.35 10.72 -16.59
CA SER A 310 40.64 11.76 -17.60
C SER A 310 40.48 11.33 -19.07
N ASP A 311 40.45 10.02 -19.34
CA ASP A 311 40.48 9.45 -20.69
C ASP A 311 39.07 9.20 -21.28
N GLN A 312 38.01 9.46 -20.52
CA GLN A 312 36.62 9.31 -20.96
C GLN A 312 36.05 10.62 -21.52
N SER A 313 35.13 10.54 -22.49
CA SER A 313 34.64 11.72 -23.20
C SER A 313 33.87 12.68 -22.27
N ILE A 314 34.12 13.98 -22.41
CA ILE A 314 33.41 15.07 -21.71
C ILE A 314 31.89 14.91 -21.80
N GLU A 315 31.40 14.42 -22.94
CA GLU A 315 29.99 14.17 -23.18
C GLU A 315 29.38 13.09 -22.27
N ALA A 316 30.15 12.05 -21.91
CA ALA A 316 29.70 10.99 -21.01
C ALA A 316 29.62 11.50 -19.56
N ILE A 317 30.59 12.30 -19.14
CA ILE A 317 30.61 12.98 -17.84
C ILE A 317 29.41 13.92 -17.72
N ASN A 318 29.14 14.71 -18.76
CA ASN A 318 27.97 15.60 -18.80
C ASN A 318 26.64 14.84 -18.68
N GLU A 319 26.52 13.67 -19.31
CA GLU A 319 25.30 12.86 -19.19
C GLU A 319 25.06 12.36 -17.76
N ILE A 320 26.12 12.00 -17.04
CA ILE A 320 26.02 11.56 -15.63
C ILE A 320 25.73 12.72 -14.71
N ASN A 321 26.37 13.87 -14.92
CA ASN A 321 26.05 15.09 -14.17
C ASN A 321 24.59 15.50 -14.39
N LEU A 322 24.09 15.41 -15.62
CA LEU A 322 22.66 15.60 -15.92
C LEU A 322 21.78 14.55 -15.24
N PHE A 323 22.26 13.32 -15.08
CA PHE A 323 21.52 12.28 -14.37
C PHE A 323 21.45 12.59 -12.87
N LEU A 324 22.57 12.92 -12.23
CA LEU A 324 22.63 13.34 -10.82
C LEU A 324 21.74 14.56 -10.56
N LEU A 325 21.77 15.56 -11.44
CA LEU A 325 20.93 16.75 -11.31
C LEU A 325 19.42 16.45 -11.41
N ARG A 326 19.05 15.30 -11.99
CA ARG A 326 17.64 14.86 -12.13
C ARG A 326 17.20 13.82 -11.11
N ILE A 327 18.12 13.28 -10.30
CA ILE A 327 17.79 12.36 -9.22
C ILE A 327 17.89 13.12 -7.89
N ASN A 328 16.78 13.20 -7.16
CA ASN A 328 16.80 13.62 -5.77
C ASN A 328 16.62 12.38 -4.86
N ARG A 329 17.40 12.29 -3.78
CA ARG A 329 17.36 11.17 -2.82
C ARG A 329 16.00 11.04 -2.11
N ASN A 330 15.25 12.13 -1.97
CA ASN A 330 14.06 12.19 -1.14
C ASN A 330 12.73 12.39 -1.90
N ASP A 331 12.75 12.43 -3.24
CA ASP A 331 11.56 12.80 -4.02
C ASP A 331 10.82 11.60 -4.65
N VAL A 332 11.33 10.39 -4.45
CA VAL A 332 10.80 9.20 -5.12
C VAL A 332 10.36 8.16 -4.11
N GLY A 333 9.07 7.82 -4.19
CA GLY A 333 8.41 6.83 -3.35
C GLY A 333 6.95 7.17 -3.19
N PHE A 334 6.36 6.68 -2.12
CA PHE A 334 4.97 6.94 -1.76
C PHE A 334 4.89 7.96 -0.65
N THR A 335 3.84 8.76 -0.64
CA THR A 335 3.60 9.80 0.36
C THR A 335 2.40 9.46 1.26
N PHE A 336 2.50 9.90 2.51
CA PHE A 336 1.39 9.93 3.43
C PHE A 336 0.59 11.22 3.18
N ALA A 337 -0.57 11.08 2.53
CA ALA A 337 -1.47 12.19 2.18
C ALA A 337 -0.81 13.35 1.41
N ASP A 338 0.16 13.07 0.53
CA ASP A 338 0.97 14.09 -0.17
C ASP A 338 1.78 15.02 0.76
N LEU A 339 1.88 14.71 2.06
CA LEU A 339 2.58 15.54 3.06
C LEU A 339 4.04 15.14 3.24
N CYS A 340 4.29 13.84 3.42
CA CYS A 340 5.63 13.33 3.70
C CYS A 340 5.86 11.97 3.05
N LEU A 341 7.10 11.70 2.65
CA LEU A 341 7.49 10.44 2.06
C LEU A 341 7.47 9.32 3.11
N VAL A 342 6.92 8.16 2.75
CA VAL A 342 6.97 6.93 3.56
C VAL A 342 8.38 6.35 3.51
N SER A 343 9.25 6.93 4.33
CA SER A 343 10.64 6.50 4.55
C SER A 343 10.74 5.58 5.78
N PRO A 344 11.89 4.90 5.99
CA PRO A 344 12.14 4.16 7.22
C PRO A 344 11.98 5.01 8.49
N SER A 345 12.44 6.27 8.45
CA SER A 345 12.31 7.19 9.58
C SER A 345 10.86 7.56 9.85
N PHE A 346 10.07 7.83 8.81
CA PHE A 346 8.64 8.08 8.95
C PHE A 346 7.93 6.90 9.61
N ALA A 347 8.17 5.68 9.12
CA ALA A 347 7.55 4.47 9.66
C ALA A 347 7.92 4.24 11.13
N SER A 348 9.19 4.41 11.49
CA SER A 348 9.65 4.28 12.88
C SER A 348 8.98 5.31 13.80
N SER A 349 8.91 6.57 13.37
CA SER A 349 8.24 7.64 14.11
C SER A 349 6.75 7.36 14.28
N LEU A 350 6.07 6.91 13.22
CA LEU A 350 4.65 6.58 13.28
C LEU A 350 4.38 5.44 14.27
N VAL A 351 5.15 4.35 14.21
CA VAL A 351 5.03 3.23 15.17
C VAL A 351 5.23 3.72 16.60
N THR A 352 6.26 4.54 16.83
CA THR A 352 6.56 5.08 18.15
C THR A 352 5.39 5.94 18.67
N ILE A 353 4.85 6.82 17.82
CA ILE A 353 3.69 7.66 18.16
C ILE A 353 2.45 6.79 18.43
N SER A 354 2.15 5.81 17.58
CA SER A 354 1.00 4.90 17.75
C SER A 354 1.07 4.14 19.08
N VAL A 355 2.25 3.59 19.40
CA VAL A 355 2.45 2.85 20.66
C VAL A 355 2.37 3.80 21.86
N THR A 356 3.00 4.97 21.78
CA THR A 356 2.95 5.97 22.86
C THR A 356 1.53 6.42 23.13
N LEU A 357 0.77 6.77 22.08
CA LEU A 357 -0.64 7.14 22.17
C LEU A 357 -1.46 6.00 22.76
N GLY A 358 -1.24 4.77 22.29
CA GLY A 358 -1.97 3.62 22.80
C GLY A 358 -1.67 3.28 24.26
N LEU A 359 -0.47 3.57 24.76
CA LEU A 359 -0.13 3.41 26.19
C LEU A 359 -0.66 4.58 27.05
N ALA A 360 -0.64 5.81 26.53
CA ALA A 360 -0.97 7.02 27.29
C ALA A 360 -2.47 7.33 27.35
N LEU A 361 -3.21 7.18 26.24
CA LEU A 361 -4.63 7.54 26.19
C LEU A 361 -5.51 6.77 27.18
N PRO A 362 -5.35 5.44 27.35
CA PRO A 362 -6.18 4.69 28.29
C PRO A 362 -6.00 5.12 29.75
N SER A 363 -4.80 5.57 30.13
CA SER A 363 -4.53 6.05 31.49
C SER A 363 -5.13 7.44 31.75
N ILE A 364 -5.15 8.31 30.74
CA ILE A 364 -5.79 9.63 30.81
C ILE A 364 -7.32 9.49 30.92
N ILE A 365 -7.93 8.64 30.08
CA ILE A 365 -9.39 8.45 30.03
C ILE A 365 -9.94 7.84 31.33
N LYS A 366 -9.16 7.03 32.06
CA LYS A 366 -9.57 6.49 33.38
C LYS A 366 -9.44 7.50 34.53
N SER A 367 -8.73 8.61 34.35
CA SER A 367 -8.46 9.60 35.40
C SER A 367 -9.50 10.73 35.49
N HIS A 368 -10.41 10.78 34.52
CA HIS A 368 -11.61 11.62 34.48
C HIS A 368 -12.85 10.74 34.62
#